data_AF-A0AAE4L4U0-F1
#
_entry.id   AF-A0AAE4L4U0-F1
#
_cell.length_a   1.000
_cell.length_b   1.000
_cell.length_c   1.000
_cell.angle_alpha   90.00
_cell.angle_beta   90.00
_cell.angle_gamma   90.00
#
_symmetry.space_group_name_H-M   'P 1'
#
loop_
_entity.id
_entity.type
_entity.pdbx_description
1 polymer ?
#
loop_
_entity_poly.entity_id
_entity_poly.type
_entity_poly.pdbx_seq_one_letter_code
_entity_poly.pdbx_strand_id
1 'polypeptide(L)'
;MIKHQVIAYTNEEIEVNGEMQKIGYTFEKFTNSGKLSKSDDHFYLIETYPELKEAAESEIAKFITLVKQTESDMKRALELKAIIDNADFDSELVSIKHKVSKSKWYDNDGVGNMRSRYDVKVPVAVKDEALELQAIRKKHQGNDTFDFSATSYKTITEREADHDNF
;
A
#
# COMPACT_ATOMS: atom_id res chain seq x y z
N MET A 1 -22.64 6.40 -1.71
CA MET A 1 -21.59 7.12 -2.46
C MET A 1 -20.27 6.54 -2.00
N ILE A 2 -19.39 6.19 -2.94
CA ILE A 2 -18.11 5.53 -2.61
C ILE A 2 -17.18 6.58 -2.00
N LYS A 3 -16.53 6.26 -0.87
CA LYS A 3 -15.56 7.14 -0.19
C LYS A 3 -14.14 6.72 -0.57
N HIS A 4 -13.75 6.96 -1.81
CA HIS A 4 -12.39 6.66 -2.29
C HIS A 4 -12.01 7.68 -3.35
N GLN A 5 -10.81 8.24 -3.21
CA GLN A 5 -10.25 9.20 -4.16
C GLN A 5 -9.51 8.47 -5.27
N VAL A 6 -9.66 8.93 -6.49
CA VAL A 6 -8.98 8.38 -7.67
C VAL A 6 -8.25 9.49 -8.38
N ILE A 7 -6.95 9.31 -8.62
CA ILE A 7 -6.17 10.21 -9.46
C ILE A 7 -6.18 9.64 -10.89
N ALA A 8 -6.68 10.41 -11.85
CA ALA A 8 -6.61 10.10 -13.27
C ALA A 8 -5.70 11.10 -13.98
N TYR A 9 -4.95 10.61 -14.96
CA TYR A 9 -3.96 11.40 -15.70
C TYR A 9 -4.43 11.68 -17.11
N THR A 10 -4.17 12.89 -17.58
CA THR A 10 -4.33 13.28 -18.99
C THR A 10 -3.29 12.60 -19.87
N ASN A 11 -3.52 12.59 -21.18
CA ASN A 11 -2.51 12.17 -22.14
C ASN A 11 -1.48 13.26 -22.47
N GLU A 12 -1.77 14.51 -22.10
CA GLU A 12 -0.85 15.63 -22.23
C GLU A 12 0.29 15.53 -21.20
N GLU A 13 1.48 15.95 -21.61
CA GLU A 13 2.66 16.00 -20.76
C GLU A 13 3.16 17.44 -20.68
N ILE A 14 3.56 17.85 -19.48
CA ILE A 14 4.17 19.14 -19.20
C ILE A 14 5.57 18.95 -18.64
N GLU A 15 6.48 19.87 -18.94
CA GLU A 15 7.82 19.85 -18.37
C GLU A 15 7.78 20.41 -16.93
N VAL A 16 8.19 19.59 -15.97
CA VAL A 16 8.33 19.96 -14.56
C VAL A 16 9.75 19.63 -14.12
N ASN A 17 10.55 20.65 -13.81
CA ASN A 17 11.95 20.51 -13.40
C ASN A 17 12.82 19.71 -14.39
N GLY A 18 12.56 19.81 -15.70
CA GLY A 18 13.31 19.10 -16.75
C GLY A 18 12.83 17.68 -17.04
N GLU A 19 11.74 17.24 -16.40
CA GLU A 19 11.10 15.94 -16.67
C GLU A 19 9.69 16.15 -17.23
N MET A 20 9.35 15.38 -18.28
CA MET A 20 7.99 15.37 -18.82
C MET A 20 7.07 14.57 -17.90
N GLN A 21 5.99 15.19 -17.42
CA GLN A 21 5.04 14.59 -16.50
C GLN A 21 3.61 14.79 -16.99
N LYS A 22 2.78 13.74 -16.85
CA LYS A 22 1.34 13.82 -17.13
C LYS A 22 0.62 14.64 -16.07
N ILE A 23 -0.39 15.40 -16.47
CA ILE A 23 -1.21 16.18 -15.53
C ILE A 23 -2.25 15.24 -14.90
N GLY A 24 -2.23 15.13 -13.56
CA GLY A 24 -3.17 14.32 -12.78
C GLY A 24 -4.24 15.15 -12.09
N TYR A 25 -5.47 14.64 -12.08
CA TYR A 25 -6.62 15.24 -11.38
C TYR A 25 -7.27 14.23 -10.44
N THR A 26 -7.65 14.69 -9.25
CA THR A 26 -8.29 13.86 -8.21
C THR A 26 -9.80 13.93 -8.33
N PHE A 27 -10.45 12.78 -8.49
CA PHE A 27 -11.90 12.62 -8.45
C PHE A 27 -12.32 11.91 -7.16
N GLU A 28 -13.42 12.35 -6.54
CA GLU A 28 -13.83 11.86 -5.22
C GLU A 28 -15.28 11.36 -5.19
N LYS A 29 -16.13 11.88 -6.07
CA LYS A 29 -17.57 11.65 -6.02
C LYS A 29 -17.97 10.62 -7.06
N PHE A 30 -18.07 9.36 -6.63
CA PHE A 30 -18.56 8.26 -7.45
C PHE A 30 -19.90 7.71 -6.96
N THR A 31 -20.76 7.38 -7.91
CA THR A 31 -21.99 6.62 -7.67
C THR A 31 -21.67 5.22 -7.14
N ASN A 32 -22.65 4.54 -6.53
CA ASN A 32 -22.46 3.18 -6.03
C ASN A 32 -22.15 2.16 -7.15
N SER A 33 -22.47 2.49 -8.41
CA SER A 33 -22.13 1.68 -9.58
C SER A 33 -20.73 1.97 -10.13
N GLY A 34 -19.94 2.84 -9.47
CA GLY A 34 -18.60 3.22 -9.93
C GLY A 34 -18.57 4.24 -11.08
N LYS A 35 -19.69 4.92 -11.35
CA LYS A 35 -19.73 6.03 -12.33
C LYS A 35 -19.38 7.36 -11.70
N LEU A 36 -18.59 8.16 -12.41
CA LEU A 36 -18.19 9.49 -11.95
C LEU A 36 -19.40 10.42 -11.87
N SER A 37 -19.58 11.09 -10.73
CA SER A 37 -20.72 11.98 -10.49
C SER A 37 -20.54 13.31 -11.19
N LYS A 38 -21.61 13.83 -11.79
CA LYS A 38 -21.66 15.20 -12.34
C LYS A 38 -21.45 16.29 -11.29
N SER A 39 -21.62 15.96 -10.02
CA SER A 39 -21.40 16.86 -8.89
C SER A 39 -19.95 16.89 -8.41
N ASP A 40 -19.04 16.11 -9.02
CA ASP A 40 -17.61 16.16 -8.71
C ASP A 40 -17.02 17.50 -9.15
N ASP A 41 -16.12 18.04 -8.34
CA ASP A 41 -15.57 19.38 -8.55
C ASP A 41 -14.74 19.44 -9.84
N HIS A 42 -14.13 18.31 -10.24
CA HIS A 42 -13.35 18.18 -11.47
C HIS A 42 -14.15 17.62 -12.65
N PHE A 43 -15.47 17.43 -12.53
CA PHE A 43 -16.28 16.83 -13.61
C PHE A 43 -16.21 17.62 -14.93
N TYR A 44 -16.09 18.96 -14.85
CA TYR A 44 -16.00 19.83 -16.03
C TYR A 44 -14.79 19.52 -16.92
N LEU A 45 -13.71 18.96 -16.36
CA LEU A 45 -12.50 18.64 -17.11
C LEU A 45 -12.71 17.53 -18.14
N ILE A 46 -13.77 16.72 -18.01
CA ILE A 46 -14.08 15.62 -18.92
C ILE A 46 -14.43 16.15 -20.32
N GLU A 47 -14.94 17.37 -20.43
CA GLU A 47 -15.22 17.99 -21.74
C GLU A 47 -13.92 18.30 -22.50
N THR A 48 -12.88 18.71 -21.77
CA THR A 48 -11.54 18.99 -22.33
C THR A 48 -10.70 17.73 -22.47
N TYR A 49 -10.79 16.82 -21.50
CA TYR A 49 -9.99 15.59 -21.37
C TYR A 49 -10.89 14.36 -21.14
N PRO A 50 -11.53 13.83 -22.20
CA PRO A 50 -12.48 12.73 -22.08
C PRO A 50 -11.88 11.44 -21.47
N GLU A 51 -10.58 11.23 -21.64
CA GLU A 51 -9.85 10.07 -21.12
C GLU A 51 -9.86 10.00 -19.58
N LEU A 52 -9.97 11.14 -18.89
CA LEU A 52 -9.98 11.19 -17.42
C LEU A 52 -11.14 10.40 -16.84
N LYS A 53 -12.30 10.45 -17.51
CA LYS A 53 -13.49 9.73 -17.05
C LYS A 53 -13.28 8.22 -17.10
N GLU A 54 -12.78 7.71 -18.22
CA GLU A 54 -12.55 6.28 -18.39
C GLU A 54 -11.49 5.77 -17.40
N ALA A 55 -10.39 6.51 -17.26
CA ALA A 55 -9.34 6.19 -16.30
C ALA A 55 -9.88 6.17 -14.86
N ALA A 56 -10.64 7.20 -14.46
CA ALA A 56 -11.21 7.29 -13.12
C ALA A 56 -12.21 6.16 -12.83
N GLU A 57 -13.12 5.87 -13.78
CA GLU A 57 -14.11 4.80 -13.64
C GLU A 57 -13.47 3.39 -13.66
N SER A 58 -12.34 3.22 -14.35
CA SER A 58 -11.57 1.97 -14.34
C SER A 58 -10.91 1.71 -12.99
N GLU A 59 -10.25 2.72 -12.41
CA GLU A 59 -9.61 2.60 -11.10
C GLU A 59 -10.64 2.39 -9.97
N ILE A 60 -11.76 3.12 -9.99
CA ILE A 60 -12.81 2.90 -8.98
C ILE A 60 -13.44 1.50 -9.11
N ALA A 61 -13.55 0.94 -10.33
CA ALA A 61 -14.04 -0.42 -10.53
C ALA A 61 -13.09 -1.47 -9.92
N LYS A 62 -11.77 -1.25 -10.01
CA LYS A 62 -10.77 -2.08 -9.31
C LYS A 62 -10.97 -2.00 -7.80
N PHE A 63 -11.15 -0.79 -7.25
CA PHE A 63 -11.43 -0.60 -5.83
C PHE A 63 -12.73 -1.28 -5.37
N ILE A 64 -13.82 -1.16 -6.13
CA ILE A 64 -15.09 -1.86 -5.83
C ILE A 64 -14.88 -3.37 -5.79
N THR A 65 -14.11 -3.91 -6.74
CA THR A 65 -13.80 -5.34 -6.79
C THR A 65 -12.96 -5.76 -5.59
N LEU A 66 -11.98 -4.95 -5.19
CA LEU A 66 -11.17 -5.15 -4.00
C LEU A 66 -12.03 -5.18 -2.73
N VAL A 67 -12.96 -4.24 -2.58
CA VAL A 67 -13.87 -4.16 -1.42
C VAL A 67 -14.76 -5.39 -1.32
N LYS A 68 -15.22 -5.95 -2.45
CA LYS A 68 -15.99 -7.21 -2.47
C LYS A 68 -15.18 -8.42 -1.97
N GLN A 69 -13.86 -8.39 -2.17
CA GLN A 69 -12.94 -9.45 -1.71
C GLN A 69 -12.51 -9.27 -0.26
N THR A 70 -12.75 -8.10 0.35
CA THR A 70 -12.32 -7.80 1.72
C THR A 70 -12.77 -8.86 2.71
N GLU A 71 -14.02 -9.33 2.65
CA GLU A 71 -14.54 -10.27 3.64
C GLU A 71 -13.80 -11.63 3.62
N SER A 72 -13.60 -12.20 2.43
CA SER A 72 -12.86 -13.47 2.27
C SER A 72 -11.40 -13.31 2.67
N ASP A 73 -10.78 -12.21 2.25
CA ASP A 73 -9.37 -11.93 2.53
C ASP A 73 -9.15 -11.64 4.02
N MET A 74 -10.09 -10.97 4.67
CA MET A 74 -10.09 -10.71 6.11
C MET A 74 -10.17 -12.03 6.89
N LYS A 75 -11.08 -12.93 6.49
CA LYS A 75 -11.18 -14.26 7.11
C LYS A 75 -9.87 -15.04 6.98
N ARG A 76 -9.30 -15.11 5.77
CA ARG A 76 -8.03 -15.80 5.54
C ARG A 76 -6.89 -15.15 6.33
N ALA A 77 -6.85 -13.82 6.40
CA ALA A 77 -5.84 -13.10 7.15
C ALA A 77 -5.90 -13.40 8.67
N LEU A 78 -7.09 -13.55 9.24
CA LEU A 78 -7.26 -13.94 10.65
C LEU A 78 -6.81 -15.38 10.91
N GLU A 79 -7.09 -16.30 9.99
CA GLU A 79 -6.61 -17.69 10.08
C GLU A 79 -5.07 -17.73 10.05
N LEU A 80 -4.46 -17.03 9.09
CA LEU A 80 -2.99 -16.93 8.98
C LEU A 80 -2.36 -16.30 10.22
N LYS A 81 -2.94 -15.20 10.71
CA LYS A 81 -2.51 -14.56 11.97
C LYS A 81 -2.51 -15.57 13.12
N ALA A 82 -3.59 -16.35 13.28
CA ALA A 82 -3.68 -17.32 14.35
C ALA A 82 -2.59 -18.42 14.26
N ILE A 83 -2.26 -18.87 13.04
CA ILE A 83 -1.16 -19.83 12.82
C ILE A 83 0.17 -19.20 13.23
N ILE A 84 0.46 -17.98 12.77
CA ILE A 84 1.72 -17.29 13.05
C ILE A 84 1.87 -16.99 14.55
N ASP A 85 0.83 -16.48 15.20
CA ASP A 85 0.89 -16.10 16.62
C ASP A 85 1.09 -17.30 17.56
N ASN A 86 0.67 -18.50 17.14
CA ASN A 86 0.87 -19.75 17.88
C ASN A 86 2.21 -20.44 17.56
N ALA A 87 3.01 -19.90 16.63
CA ALA A 87 4.31 -20.48 16.31
C ALA A 87 5.33 -20.25 17.43
N ASP A 88 6.31 -21.15 17.50
CA ASP A 88 7.44 -21.02 18.42
C ASP A 88 8.46 -20.01 17.88
N PHE A 89 8.53 -18.84 18.52
CA PHE A 89 9.45 -17.75 18.16
C PHE A 89 10.86 -17.90 18.74
N ASP A 90 11.09 -18.93 19.57
CA ASP A 90 12.43 -19.27 20.05
C ASP A 90 13.14 -20.27 19.09
N SER A 91 12.42 -20.73 18.05
CA SER A 91 12.95 -21.60 16.99
C SER A 91 13.76 -20.83 15.93
N GLU A 92 14.24 -21.53 14.90
CA GLU A 92 14.98 -20.92 13.80
C GLU A 92 14.11 -19.86 13.08
N LEU A 93 14.67 -18.65 12.94
CA LEU A 93 14.00 -17.50 12.36
C LEU A 93 14.46 -17.24 10.94
N VAL A 94 13.52 -16.83 10.08
CA VAL A 94 13.77 -16.42 8.69
C VAL A 94 13.23 -15.01 8.45
N SER A 95 13.99 -14.21 7.70
CA SER A 95 13.59 -12.87 7.28
C SER A 95 12.54 -12.93 6.17
N ILE A 96 11.43 -12.22 6.37
CA ILE A 96 10.33 -12.10 5.40
C ILE A 96 10.22 -10.69 4.81
N LYS A 97 10.91 -9.71 5.41
CA LYS A 97 10.92 -8.33 4.91
C LYS A 97 12.16 -7.59 5.34
N HIS A 98 12.76 -6.88 4.40
CA HIS A 98 13.88 -5.97 4.64
C HIS A 98 13.42 -4.52 4.46
N LYS A 99 13.76 -3.65 5.41
CA LYS A 99 13.57 -2.20 5.30
C LYS A 99 14.92 -1.52 5.49
N VAL A 100 15.19 -0.49 4.69
CA VAL A 100 16.37 0.36 4.83
C VAL A 100 15.91 1.79 5.08
N SER A 101 16.61 2.52 5.95
CA SER A 101 16.32 3.92 6.23
C SER A 101 16.39 4.78 4.96
N LYS A 102 15.41 5.65 4.80
CA LYS A 102 15.32 6.65 3.71
C LYS A 102 15.59 8.08 4.20
N SER A 103 16.26 8.23 5.34
CA SER A 103 16.58 9.57 5.87
C SER A 103 17.51 10.31 4.92
N LYS A 104 17.14 11.56 4.58
CA LYS A 104 17.96 12.46 3.75
C LYS A 104 19.33 12.78 4.36
N TRP A 105 19.51 12.55 5.67
CA TRP A 105 20.81 12.67 6.33
C TRP A 105 21.88 11.79 5.66
N TYR A 106 21.49 10.60 5.18
CA TYR A 106 22.39 9.70 4.45
C TYR A 106 22.66 10.13 3.00
N ASP A 107 21.90 11.08 2.44
CA ASP A 107 22.05 11.52 1.05
C ASP A 107 23.06 12.68 0.91
N ASN A 108 23.29 13.46 1.98
CA ASN A 108 24.09 14.71 1.90
C ASN A 108 25.40 14.73 2.71
N ASP A 109 25.59 13.91 3.75
CA ASP A 109 26.76 14.06 4.67
C ASP A 109 27.39 12.74 5.15
N GLY A 110 26.94 11.59 4.64
CA GLY A 110 27.29 10.26 5.16
C GLY A 110 28.52 9.61 4.52
N VAL A 111 29.69 10.27 4.47
CA VAL A 111 30.92 9.57 4.09
C VAL A 111 31.31 8.62 5.24
N GLY A 112 30.93 7.34 5.10
CA GLY A 112 31.27 6.28 6.07
C GLY A 112 30.11 5.78 6.94
N ASN A 113 28.90 6.33 6.82
CA ASN A 113 27.75 5.92 7.63
C ASN A 113 26.87 4.90 6.90
N MET A 114 26.54 3.80 7.56
CA MET A 114 25.66 2.75 7.04
C MET A 114 24.19 3.13 7.25
N ARG A 115 23.38 2.99 6.20
CA ARG A 115 21.93 3.13 6.34
C ARG A 115 21.42 2.05 7.29
N SER A 116 20.73 2.47 8.36
CA SER A 116 20.04 1.54 9.26
C SER A 116 19.15 0.56 8.47
N ARG A 117 19.31 -0.74 8.71
CA ARG A 117 18.52 -1.83 8.13
C ARG A 117 17.67 -2.47 9.22
N TYR A 118 16.46 -2.87 8.84
CA TYR A 118 15.51 -3.55 9.71
C TYR A 118 15.01 -4.82 9.01
N ASP A 119 15.27 -5.96 9.63
CA ASP A 119 14.84 -7.26 9.15
C ASP A 119 13.69 -7.75 10.00
N VAL A 120 12.55 -7.97 9.36
CA VAL A 120 11.37 -8.56 10.00
C VAL A 120 11.44 -10.06 9.81
N LYS A 121 11.45 -10.78 10.93
CA LYS A 121 11.63 -12.22 11.01
C LYS A 121 10.43 -12.93 11.64
N VAL A 122 10.21 -14.17 11.21
CA VAL A 122 9.25 -15.14 11.75
C VAL A 122 9.89 -16.53 11.79
N PRO A 123 9.33 -17.49 12.55
CA PRO A 123 9.79 -18.87 12.52
C PRO A 123 9.74 -19.46 11.10
N VAL A 124 10.73 -20.27 10.75
CA VAL A 124 10.79 -20.95 9.44
C VAL A 124 9.50 -21.74 9.16
N ALA A 125 8.93 -22.34 10.20
CA ALA A 125 7.71 -23.15 10.11
C ALA A 125 6.46 -22.38 9.64
N VAL A 126 6.42 -21.05 9.78
CA VAL A 126 5.27 -20.21 9.40
C VAL A 126 5.63 -19.15 8.34
N LYS A 127 6.74 -19.36 7.63
CA LYS A 127 7.25 -18.42 6.63
C LYS A 127 6.21 -18.16 5.54
N ASP A 128 5.62 -19.22 5.00
CA ASP A 128 4.71 -19.12 3.85
C ASP A 128 3.40 -18.44 4.25
N GLU A 129 2.88 -18.74 5.42
CA GLU A 129 1.71 -18.09 6.01
C GLU A 129 1.95 -16.59 6.25
N ALA A 130 3.13 -16.25 6.77
CA ALA A 130 3.49 -14.85 6.98
C ALA A 130 3.64 -14.08 5.67
N LEU A 131 4.18 -14.70 4.61
CA LEU A 131 4.27 -14.10 3.28
C LEU A 131 2.89 -13.93 2.64
N GLU A 132 2.00 -14.92 2.78
CA GLU A 132 0.62 -14.83 2.31
C GLU A 132 -0.13 -13.69 3.03
N LEU A 133 0.00 -13.60 4.36
CA LEU A 133 -0.62 -12.52 5.14
C LEU A 133 -0.06 -11.15 4.75
N GLN A 134 1.23 -11.02 4.47
CA GLN A 134 1.80 -9.78 3.92
C GLN A 134 1.21 -9.43 2.55
N ALA A 135 1.02 -10.41 1.67
CA ALA A 135 0.45 -10.19 0.35
C ALA A 135 -1.00 -9.70 0.45
N ILE A 136 -1.83 -10.31 1.31
CA ILE A 136 -3.20 -9.87 1.56
C ILE A 136 -3.22 -8.44 2.12
N ARG A 137 -2.42 -8.16 3.15
CA ARG A 137 -2.33 -6.81 3.73
C ARG A 137 -1.81 -5.77 2.72
N LYS A 138 -0.91 -6.15 1.80
CA LYS A 138 -0.42 -5.26 0.74
C LYS A 138 -1.49 -4.99 -0.32
N LYS A 139 -2.26 -6.02 -0.69
CA LYS A 139 -3.38 -5.91 -1.63
C LYS A 139 -4.43 -4.90 -1.18
N HIS A 140 -4.69 -4.80 0.12
CA HIS A 140 -5.68 -3.89 0.70
C HIS A 140 -5.14 -2.53 1.18
N GLN A 141 -3.92 -2.13 0.81
CA GLN A 141 -3.42 -0.80 1.19
C GLN A 141 -4.35 0.30 0.67
N GLY A 142 -4.76 1.22 1.56
CA GLY A 142 -5.73 2.28 1.22
C GLY A 142 -7.19 1.82 1.15
N ASN A 143 -7.50 0.59 1.57
CA ASN A 143 -8.86 0.10 1.73
C ASN A 143 -9.29 0.14 3.20
N ASP A 144 -10.05 1.16 3.58
CA ASP A 144 -10.53 1.36 4.95
C ASP A 144 -11.49 0.27 5.45
N THR A 145 -11.99 -0.58 4.56
CA THR A 145 -12.83 -1.72 4.96
C THR A 145 -12.03 -2.91 5.48
N PHE A 146 -10.71 -2.96 5.22
CA PHE A 146 -9.83 -4.02 5.69
C PHE A 146 -9.20 -3.63 7.04
N ASP A 147 -9.42 -4.43 8.08
CA ASP A 147 -8.91 -4.13 9.42
C ASP A 147 -7.43 -4.55 9.59
N PHE A 148 -6.55 -3.57 9.41
CA PHE A 148 -5.12 -3.73 9.58
C PHE A 148 -4.67 -3.96 11.03
N SER A 149 -5.47 -3.55 12.00
CA SER A 149 -5.15 -3.75 13.42
C SER A 149 -5.48 -5.19 13.82
N ALA A 150 -6.67 -5.67 13.47
CA ALA A 150 -7.11 -7.04 13.77
C ALA A 150 -6.26 -8.10 13.06
N THR A 151 -5.73 -7.82 11.87
CA THR A 151 -4.82 -8.72 11.14
C THR A 151 -3.33 -8.49 11.43
N SER A 152 -2.99 -7.67 12.42
CA SER A 152 -1.59 -7.56 12.88
C SER A 152 -1.14 -8.88 13.50
N TYR A 153 0.14 -9.24 13.36
CA TYR A 153 0.64 -10.55 13.77
C TYR A 153 2.04 -10.45 14.36
N LYS A 154 2.43 -11.44 15.16
CA LYS A 154 3.71 -11.48 15.85
C LYS A 154 4.87 -11.55 14.84
N THR A 155 5.88 -10.72 15.06
CA THR A 155 7.14 -10.71 14.29
C THR A 155 8.27 -10.28 15.21
N ILE A 156 9.50 -10.70 14.90
CA ILE A 156 10.71 -10.14 15.51
C ILE A 156 11.31 -9.13 14.53
N THR A 157 11.78 -7.98 15.01
CA THR A 157 12.49 -7.01 14.18
C THR A 157 13.92 -6.89 14.68
N GLU A 158 14.89 -7.26 13.85
CA GLU A 158 16.30 -7.00 14.08
C GLU A 158 16.73 -5.72 13.37
N ARG A 159 17.46 -4.86 14.08
CA ARG A 159 18.03 -3.63 13.54
C ARG A 159 19.54 -3.78 13.39
N GLU A 160 20.04 -3.52 12.20
CA GLU A 160 21.47 -3.42 11.89
C GLU A 160 21.78 -1.97 11.56
N ALA A 161 22.59 -1.32 12.39
CA ALA A 161 23.01 0.07 12.21
C ALA A 161 24.37 0.31 12.87
N ASP A 162 25.05 1.34 12.40
CA ASP A 162 26.32 1.85 12.91
C ASP A 162 26.18 2.87 14.04
N HIS A 163 24.93 3.16 14.46
CA HIS A 163 24.61 4.08 15.55
C HIS A 163 23.40 3.59 16.36
N ASP A 164 23.33 3.96 17.63
CA ASP A 164 22.17 3.70 18.49
C ASP A 164 20.95 4.58 18.12
N ASN A 165 19.75 4.17 18.57
CA ASN A 165 18.57 5.02 18.51
C ASN A 165 18.67 6.08 19.63
N PHE A 166 19.17 7.27 19.30
CA PHE A 166 19.08 8.45 20.17
C PHE A 166 17.75 9.18 19.97
#